data_AF-A0A1I7EPE8-F1
#
_entry.id   AF-A0A1I7EPE8-F1
#
_cell.length_a   1.000
_cell.length_b   1.000
_cell.length_c   1.000
_cell.angle_alpha   90.00
_cell.angle_beta   90.00
_cell.angle_gamma   90.00
#
_symmetry.space_group_name_H-M   'P 1'
#
loop_
_entity.id
_entity.type
_entity.pdbx_description
1 polymer ?
#
loop_
_entity_poly.entity_id
_entity_poly.type
_entity_poly.pdbx_seq_one_letter_code
_entity_poly.pdbx_strand_id
1 'polypeptide(L)'
;MNKAYRTIWNKALGAFVAASELDSSRGKGKSGAAASICDARSGEQGAAVSHGSSPRVLTILLLIGVGGWGAQAQAQLSCASAPYNFYSGSTTCVGQQSTASGGGATAVGYGASSTGINALSFGFQAIANGINAIYVGARTAAGTGATAQSAIGIGTDVAASGSGAIGIGVDAVSSGNQSTAVGALAKATGDNGVALGASANAAASGAVALGGGATGSQTNGIAVGAGASATG
;
A
#
# COMPACT_ATOMS: atom_id res chain seq x y z
N MET A 1 -53.16 13.57 26.48
CA MET A 1 -52.14 12.65 25.92
C MET A 1 -52.71 12.08 24.62
N ASN A 2 -52.39 12.66 23.47
CA ASN A 2 -52.92 12.19 22.19
C ASN A 2 -51.97 11.16 21.58
N LYS A 3 -52.44 9.91 21.41
CA LYS A 3 -51.78 8.89 20.61
C LYS A 3 -52.62 8.68 19.36
N ALA A 4 -52.12 9.19 18.24
CA ALA A 4 -52.76 9.00 16.96
C ALA A 4 -51.72 9.06 15.84
N TYR A 5 -51.25 7.88 15.43
CA TYR A 5 -50.24 7.75 14.39
C TYR A 5 -50.62 6.60 13.46
N ARG A 6 -50.79 6.89 12.16
CA ARG A 6 -50.82 5.89 11.09
C ARG A 6 -49.44 5.82 10.45
N THR A 7 -48.89 4.63 10.29
CA THR A 7 -47.61 4.43 9.60
C THR A 7 -47.83 4.34 8.10
N ILE A 8 -47.19 5.23 7.33
CA ILE A 8 -47.32 5.32 5.87
C ILE A 8 -45.93 5.19 5.24
N TRP A 9 -45.84 4.48 4.12
CA TRP A 9 -44.60 4.38 3.34
C TRP A 9 -44.37 5.69 2.56
N ASN A 10 -43.23 6.36 2.80
CA ASN A 10 -42.84 7.56 2.05
C ASN A 10 -41.82 7.18 0.95
N LYS A 11 -42.26 7.26 -0.31
CA LYS A 11 -41.43 6.91 -1.48
C LYS A 11 -40.27 7.88 -1.74
N ALA A 12 -40.36 9.14 -1.32
CA ALA A 12 -39.28 10.10 -1.49
C ALA A 12 -38.12 9.86 -0.52
N LEU A 13 -38.42 9.34 0.68
CA LEU A 13 -37.42 9.05 1.71
C LEU A 13 -37.03 7.56 1.80
N GLY A 14 -37.80 6.67 1.15
CA GLY A 14 -37.55 5.22 1.20
C GLY A 14 -37.77 4.60 2.59
N ALA A 15 -38.66 5.17 3.41
CA ALA A 15 -38.88 4.74 4.79
C ALA A 15 -40.36 4.85 5.22
N PHE A 16 -40.72 4.14 6.30
CA PHE A 16 -42.01 4.26 6.97
C PHE A 16 -42.02 5.47 7.93
N VAL A 17 -43.02 6.34 7.79
CA VAL A 17 -43.15 7.57 8.59
C VAL A 17 -44.51 7.58 9.31
N ALA A 18 -44.51 8.06 10.55
CA ALA A 18 -45.73 8.24 11.34
C ALA A 18 -46.45 9.54 10.91
N ALA A 19 -47.67 9.43 10.40
CA ALA A 19 -48.53 10.55 10.04
C ALA A 19 -49.69 10.69 11.03
N SER A 20 -50.09 11.94 11.32
CA SER A 20 -51.19 12.26 12.22
C SER A 20 -52.53 11.85 11.60
N GLU A 21 -53.49 11.40 12.42
CA GLU A 21 -54.82 10.96 11.95
C GLU A 21 -55.70 12.10 11.40
N LEU A 22 -55.33 13.36 11.63
CA LEU A 22 -56.03 14.53 11.11
C LEU A 22 -55.68 14.88 9.66
N ASP A 23 -54.65 14.23 9.09
CA ASP A 23 -54.31 14.42 7.68
C ASP A 23 -55.27 13.61 6.80
N SER A 24 -56.19 14.32 6.13
CA SER A 24 -57.06 13.71 5.12
C SER A 24 -56.24 13.35 3.88
N SER A 25 -56.22 12.08 3.49
CA SER A 25 -55.64 11.68 2.21
C SER A 25 -56.48 12.27 1.07
N ARG A 26 -55.95 13.28 0.38
CA ARG A 26 -56.55 13.75 -0.87
C ARG A 26 -56.50 12.58 -1.87
N GLY A 27 -57.67 12.20 -2.37
CA GLY A 27 -57.91 10.98 -3.15
C GLY A 27 -56.94 10.81 -4.32
N LYS A 28 -56.76 9.55 -4.75
CA LYS A 28 -55.87 9.14 -5.84
C LYS A 28 -56.06 10.05 -7.07
N GLY A 29 -55.17 11.03 -7.22
CA GLY A 29 -55.06 11.83 -8.42
C GLY A 29 -54.65 10.93 -9.58
N LYS A 30 -55.44 10.95 -10.66
CA LYS A 30 -55.06 10.33 -11.93
C LYS A 30 -53.72 10.93 -12.38
N SER A 31 -52.81 10.06 -12.76
CA SER A 31 -51.50 10.42 -13.32
C SER A 31 -51.68 11.27 -14.58
N GLY A 32 -51.50 12.58 -14.44
CA GLY A 32 -51.33 13.54 -15.52
C GLY A 32 -49.87 14.01 -15.57
N ALA A 33 -49.36 14.13 -16.79
CA ALA A 33 -47.96 14.38 -17.12
C ALA A 33 -47.34 15.61 -16.43
N ALA A 34 -46.02 15.53 -16.24
CA ALA A 34 -45.17 16.47 -15.55
C ALA A 34 -45.36 17.95 -15.96
N ALA A 35 -45.63 18.81 -14.98
CA ALA A 35 -45.28 20.22 -15.05
C ALA A 35 -43.82 20.35 -14.58
N SER A 36 -42.92 20.60 -15.52
CA SER A 36 -41.52 20.96 -15.25
C SER A 36 -41.48 22.33 -14.57
N ILE A 37 -41.06 22.37 -13.31
CA ILE A 37 -40.57 23.61 -12.69
C ILE A 37 -39.09 23.67 -13.03
N CYS A 38 -38.73 24.64 -13.86
CA CYS A 38 -37.36 25.02 -14.15
C CYS A 38 -36.75 25.70 -12.92
N ASP A 39 -35.81 25.04 -12.26
CA ASP A 39 -34.83 25.71 -11.41
C ASP A 39 -33.42 25.27 -11.85
N ALA A 40 -32.62 26.26 -12.20
CA ALA A 40 -31.36 26.10 -12.89
C ALA A 40 -30.23 26.09 -11.85
N ARG A 41 -29.73 24.89 -11.53
CA ARG A 41 -28.39 24.74 -10.92
C ARG A 41 -27.81 23.34 -11.18
N SER A 42 -27.10 23.26 -12.31
CA SER A 42 -25.93 22.43 -12.59
C SER A 42 -25.82 21.04 -11.93
N GLY A 43 -26.03 20.01 -12.75
CA GLY A 43 -25.29 18.73 -12.63
C GLY A 43 -26.13 17.52 -12.22
N GLU A 44 -26.26 16.58 -13.16
CA GLU A 44 -26.58 15.15 -12.99
C GLU A 44 -28.07 14.74 -12.89
N GLN A 45 -28.62 14.41 -14.07
CA GLN A 45 -29.89 13.71 -14.24
C GLN A 45 -29.69 12.20 -14.04
N GLY A 46 -30.35 11.64 -13.03
CA GLY A 46 -30.68 10.22 -12.97
C GLY A 46 -31.73 9.88 -14.03
N ALA A 47 -31.41 8.95 -14.93
CA ALA A 47 -32.28 8.52 -16.02
C ALA A 47 -33.48 7.71 -15.50
N ALA A 48 -34.68 8.22 -15.74
CA ALA A 48 -35.92 7.44 -15.72
C ALA A 48 -36.07 6.71 -17.06
N VAL A 49 -36.21 5.38 -17.01
CA VAL A 49 -36.42 4.52 -18.17
C VAL A 49 -37.85 4.67 -18.68
N SER A 50 -38.04 5.31 -19.83
CA SER A 50 -39.31 5.36 -20.55
C SER A 50 -39.52 4.08 -21.37
N HIS A 51 -40.67 3.43 -21.17
CA HIS A 51 -41.13 2.32 -21.99
C HIS A 51 -41.51 2.81 -23.40
N GLY A 52 -40.86 2.26 -24.42
CA GLY A 52 -41.28 2.40 -25.81
C GLY A 52 -40.10 2.42 -26.77
N SER A 53 -39.55 1.25 -27.12
CA SER A 53 -38.62 1.19 -28.24
C SER A 53 -38.61 -0.16 -28.94
N SER A 54 -38.85 -0.08 -30.24
CA SER A 54 -38.70 -1.10 -31.29
C SER A 54 -37.45 -2.00 -31.11
N PRO A 55 -37.50 -3.28 -31.51
CA PRO A 55 -36.43 -4.28 -31.29
C PRO A 55 -35.08 -3.96 -31.98
N ARG A 56 -34.99 -2.86 -32.73
CA ARG A 56 -33.75 -2.37 -33.35
C ARG A 56 -32.89 -1.48 -32.44
N VAL A 57 -33.45 -0.97 -31.33
CA VAL A 57 -32.71 -0.10 -30.40
C VAL A 57 -31.89 -0.93 -29.40
N LEU A 58 -32.38 -2.13 -29.04
CA LEU A 58 -31.70 -3.02 -28.10
C LEU A 58 -30.39 -3.60 -28.67
N THR A 59 -30.28 -3.77 -29.98
CA THR A 59 -29.06 -4.24 -30.66
C THR A 59 -27.99 -3.17 -30.82
N ILE A 60 -28.35 -1.88 -30.80
CA ILE A 60 -27.39 -0.78 -30.87
C ILE A 60 -26.76 -0.51 -29.50
N LEU A 61 -27.52 -0.59 -28.39
CA LEU A 61 -26.98 -0.45 -27.03
C LEU A 61 -25.99 -1.54 -26.62
N LEU A 62 -26.05 -2.73 -27.24
CA LEU A 62 -25.07 -3.81 -27.04
C LEU A 62 -23.76 -3.60 -27.80
N LEU A 63 -23.71 -2.65 -28.75
CA LEU A 63 -22.53 -2.37 -29.58
C LEU A 63 -21.79 -1.07 -29.20
N ILE A 64 -22.37 -0.22 -28.35
CA ILE A 64 -21.71 0.96 -27.75
C ILE A 64 -21.30 0.67 -26.31
N GLY A 65 -20.55 -0.42 -26.12
CA GLY A 65 -19.86 -0.75 -24.88
C GLY A 65 -18.79 0.30 -24.54
N VAL A 66 -19.25 1.47 -24.11
CA VAL A 66 -18.47 2.59 -23.59
C VAL A 66 -19.14 2.90 -22.26
N GLY A 67 -18.50 2.57 -21.15
CA GLY A 67 -17.49 3.48 -20.63
C GLY A 67 -18.14 4.29 -19.51
N GLY A 68 -18.41 3.59 -18.41
CA GLY A 68 -18.77 4.17 -17.14
C GLY A 68 -17.78 3.67 -16.10
N TRP A 69 -16.51 4.06 -16.24
CA TRP A 69 -15.54 3.87 -15.18
C TRP A 69 -15.88 4.92 -14.12
N GLY A 70 -16.80 4.56 -13.21
CA GLY A 70 -16.88 5.27 -11.95
C GLY A 70 -15.48 5.24 -11.34
N ALA A 71 -14.97 6.38 -10.90
CA ALA A 71 -13.74 6.43 -10.12
C ALA A 71 -13.97 5.64 -8.83
N GLN A 72 -13.73 4.34 -8.90
CA GLN A 72 -13.63 3.50 -7.74
C GLN A 72 -12.42 4.04 -6.98
N ALA A 73 -12.59 4.46 -5.72
CA ALA A 73 -11.48 4.56 -4.80
C ALA A 73 -10.94 3.14 -4.62
N GLN A 74 -10.02 2.75 -5.51
CA GLN A 74 -9.45 1.43 -5.55
C GLN A 74 -8.44 1.31 -4.42
N ALA A 75 -8.91 0.93 -3.23
CA ALA A 75 -8.11 0.06 -2.37
C ALA A 75 -8.05 -1.33 -3.05
N GLN A 76 -7.39 -1.39 -4.21
CA GLN A 76 -7.27 -2.58 -5.04
C GLN A 76 -6.35 -3.59 -4.34
N LEU A 77 -6.93 -4.51 -3.58
CA LEU A 77 -6.23 -5.71 -3.11
C LEU A 77 -5.78 -6.53 -4.33
N SER A 78 -4.51 -6.46 -4.72
CA SER A 78 -3.91 -7.41 -5.67
C SER A 78 -3.23 -8.56 -4.92
N CYS A 79 -3.97 -9.33 -4.14
CA CYS A 79 -3.55 -10.69 -3.79
C CYS A 79 -4.06 -11.56 -4.95
N ALA A 80 -3.23 -11.73 -5.99
CA ALA A 80 -3.65 -12.32 -7.26
C ALA A 80 -4.04 -13.81 -7.08
N SER A 81 -5.36 -14.04 -7.02
CA SER A 81 -6.13 -15.29 -7.05
C SER A 81 -6.75 -15.74 -5.72
N ALA A 82 -8.07 -15.96 -5.80
CA ALA A 82 -8.92 -16.54 -4.76
C ALA A 82 -8.46 -17.98 -4.43
N PRO A 83 -8.74 -18.48 -3.20
CA PRO A 83 -9.67 -17.91 -2.22
C PRO A 83 -8.95 -16.92 -1.30
N TYR A 84 -9.54 -15.74 -1.16
CA TYR A 84 -9.08 -14.72 -0.22
C TYR A 84 -9.28 -15.28 1.19
N ASN A 85 -8.17 -15.68 1.82
CA ASN A 85 -8.06 -16.64 2.92
C ASN A 85 -8.26 -18.12 2.52
N PHE A 86 -7.44 -18.66 1.61
CA PHE A 86 -6.86 -19.96 1.94
C PHE A 86 -5.81 -19.67 3.01
N TYR A 87 -5.96 -20.28 4.18
CA TYR A 87 -4.80 -20.65 4.95
C TYR A 87 -3.96 -21.61 4.07
N SER A 88 -3.25 -21.07 3.08
CA SER A 88 -2.01 -21.68 2.60
C SER A 88 -0.93 -21.36 3.63
N GLY A 89 -1.22 -21.73 4.88
CA GLY A 89 -0.37 -21.76 6.07
C GLY A 89 0.47 -20.55 6.47
N SER A 90 0.72 -19.52 5.65
CA SER A 90 1.89 -18.70 5.95
C SER A 90 1.98 -17.27 5.34
N THR A 91 1.14 -16.78 4.43
CA THR A 91 1.35 -15.44 3.83
C THR A 91 0.30 -14.37 4.16
N THR A 92 0.69 -13.09 4.21
CA THR A 92 -0.16 -11.92 4.54
C THR A 92 0.16 -10.74 3.61
N CYS A 93 -0.83 -10.14 2.96
CA CYS A 93 -0.71 -8.96 2.09
C CYS A 93 -1.74 -7.87 2.51
N VAL A 94 -1.31 -6.63 2.74
CA VAL A 94 -2.18 -5.49 3.08
C VAL A 94 -1.72 -4.24 2.33
N GLY A 95 -2.50 -3.75 1.37
CA GLY A 95 -2.20 -2.53 0.61
C GLY A 95 -2.51 -2.69 -0.87
N GLN A 96 -2.77 -1.56 -1.56
CA GLN A 96 -2.93 -1.60 -3.02
C GLN A 96 -1.60 -2.05 -3.65
N GLN A 97 -1.63 -2.97 -4.62
CA GLN A 97 -0.42 -3.55 -5.24
C GLN A 97 0.53 -4.32 -4.30
N SER A 98 0.17 -4.57 -3.04
CA SER A 98 1.02 -5.35 -2.14
C SER A 98 1.06 -6.84 -2.55
N THR A 99 2.23 -7.47 -2.51
CA THR A 99 2.44 -8.87 -2.91
C THR A 99 3.20 -9.63 -1.83
N ALA A 100 2.64 -10.74 -1.35
CA ALA A 100 3.32 -11.69 -0.46
C ALA A 100 3.23 -13.10 -1.05
N SER A 101 4.34 -13.62 -1.59
CA SER A 101 4.35 -14.88 -2.36
C SER A 101 5.25 -15.98 -1.78
N GLY A 102 6.21 -15.65 -0.92
CA GLY A 102 7.02 -16.66 -0.23
C GLY A 102 6.27 -17.25 0.96
N GLY A 103 6.37 -18.56 1.21
CA GLY A 103 5.74 -19.17 2.39
C GLY A 103 6.23 -18.49 3.68
N GLY A 104 5.35 -17.90 4.48
CA GLY A 104 5.70 -17.15 5.70
C GLY A 104 5.69 -15.64 5.51
N ALA A 105 5.54 -15.18 4.26
CA ALA A 105 5.78 -13.79 3.92
C ALA A 105 4.67 -12.86 4.35
N THR A 106 5.03 -11.68 4.87
CA THR A 106 4.10 -10.60 5.18
C THR A 106 4.51 -9.34 4.40
N ALA A 107 3.58 -8.72 3.68
CA ALA A 107 3.79 -7.46 2.97
C ALA A 107 2.69 -6.45 3.31
N VAL A 108 3.06 -5.31 3.88
CA VAL A 108 2.10 -4.28 4.33
C VAL A 108 2.52 -2.91 3.79
N GLY A 109 1.68 -2.29 2.96
CA GLY A 109 1.90 -0.99 2.33
C GLY A 109 1.55 -0.98 0.85
N TYR A 110 1.33 0.21 0.28
CA TYR A 110 1.12 0.37 -1.17
C TYR A 110 2.36 -0.15 -1.93
N GLY A 111 2.17 -1.12 -2.83
CA GLY A 111 3.25 -1.72 -3.62
C GLY A 111 4.31 -2.50 -2.82
N ALA A 112 4.07 -2.82 -1.55
CA ALA A 112 5.00 -3.62 -0.74
C ALA A 112 5.16 -5.04 -1.33
N SER A 113 6.37 -5.59 -1.35
CA SER A 113 6.68 -6.89 -1.97
C SER A 113 7.52 -7.75 -1.03
N SER A 114 6.95 -8.88 -0.61
CA SER A 114 7.64 -9.92 0.16
C SER A 114 7.60 -11.25 -0.60
N THR A 115 8.62 -11.53 -1.40
CA THR A 115 8.68 -12.78 -2.21
C THR A 115 9.52 -13.89 -1.57
N GLY A 116 10.34 -13.56 -0.57
CA GLY A 116 11.13 -14.54 0.16
C GLY A 116 10.32 -15.35 1.17
N ILE A 117 10.72 -16.60 1.44
CA ILE A 117 10.15 -17.41 2.52
C ILE A 117 10.37 -16.68 3.85
N ASN A 118 9.33 -16.56 4.68
CA ASN A 118 9.31 -15.82 5.94
C ASN A 118 9.69 -14.33 5.82
N ALA A 119 9.65 -13.75 4.62
CA ALA A 119 10.08 -12.37 4.43
C ALA A 119 9.03 -11.36 4.90
N LEU A 120 9.46 -10.26 5.52
CA LEU A 120 8.59 -9.25 6.11
C LEU A 120 8.87 -7.90 5.48
N SER A 121 7.89 -7.26 4.83
CA SER A 121 7.99 -5.90 4.33
C SER A 121 6.88 -5.02 4.91
N PHE A 122 7.24 -3.83 5.39
CA PHE A 122 6.30 -2.84 5.91
C PHE A 122 6.66 -1.43 5.42
N GLY A 123 5.79 -0.80 4.64
CA GLY A 123 5.93 0.56 4.13
C GLY A 123 5.61 0.71 2.63
N PHE A 124 5.61 1.96 2.15
CA PHE A 124 5.39 2.27 0.73
C PHE A 124 6.49 1.64 -0.14
N GLN A 125 6.11 0.79 -1.09
CA GLN A 125 6.99 0.01 -1.96
C GLN A 125 8.08 -0.80 -1.25
N ALA A 126 7.92 -1.10 0.03
CA ALA A 126 8.89 -1.86 0.82
C ALA A 126 9.21 -3.21 0.15
N ILE A 127 10.50 -3.59 0.06
CA ILE A 127 10.92 -4.85 -0.58
C ILE A 127 11.67 -5.71 0.41
N ALA A 128 11.16 -6.93 0.64
CA ALA A 128 11.82 -8.01 1.37
C ALA A 128 11.77 -9.29 0.52
N ASN A 129 12.75 -9.49 -0.35
CA ASN A 129 12.73 -10.59 -1.32
C ASN A 129 13.68 -11.74 -0.97
N GLY A 130 14.57 -11.55 0.01
CA GLY A 130 15.42 -12.62 0.53
C GLY A 130 14.67 -13.55 1.50
N ILE A 131 15.13 -14.79 1.65
CA ILE A 131 14.62 -15.72 2.66
C ILE A 131 14.90 -15.15 4.05
N ASN A 132 13.90 -15.15 4.94
CA ASN A 132 13.94 -14.54 6.28
C ASN A 132 14.33 -13.04 6.27
N ALA A 133 14.18 -12.34 5.14
CA ALA A 133 14.52 -10.93 5.04
C ALA A 133 13.46 -10.05 5.72
N ILE A 134 13.89 -8.92 6.28
CA ILE A 134 13.00 -7.95 6.92
C ILE A 134 13.29 -6.57 6.32
N TYR A 135 12.26 -5.87 5.86
CA TYR A 135 12.34 -4.49 5.41
C TYR A 135 11.24 -3.64 6.04
N VAL A 136 11.62 -2.59 6.75
CA VAL A 136 10.68 -1.66 7.39
C VAL A 136 11.03 -0.24 7.01
N GLY A 137 10.21 0.39 6.19
CA GLY A 137 10.43 1.74 5.69
C GLY A 137 9.84 1.97 4.31
N ALA A 138 9.92 3.21 3.85
CA ALA A 138 9.50 3.57 2.50
C ALA A 138 10.64 3.31 1.51
N ARG A 139 10.29 2.88 0.31
CA ARG A 139 11.22 2.74 -0.81
C ARG A 139 10.79 3.67 -1.93
N THR A 140 11.70 4.55 -2.34
CA THR A 140 11.50 5.49 -3.44
C THR A 140 12.56 5.34 -4.52
N ALA A 141 13.71 4.74 -4.21
CA ALA A 141 14.81 4.48 -5.11
C ALA A 141 14.83 3.02 -5.62
N ALA A 142 15.35 2.84 -6.84
CA ALA A 142 15.64 1.51 -7.38
C ALA A 142 16.88 0.91 -6.67
N GLY A 143 16.96 -0.43 -6.61
CA GLY A 143 18.09 -1.14 -6.00
C GLY A 143 18.10 -1.20 -4.47
N THR A 144 17.19 -0.51 -3.79
CA THR A 144 17.01 -0.57 -2.32
C THR A 144 16.03 -1.68 -1.93
N GLY A 145 16.08 -2.12 -0.68
CA GLY A 145 15.32 -3.26 -0.15
C GLY A 145 16.20 -4.19 0.71
N ALA A 146 15.57 -5.16 1.36
CA ALA A 146 16.22 -6.33 1.94
C ALA A 146 16.15 -7.48 0.93
N THR A 147 17.18 -7.59 0.10
CA THR A 147 17.15 -8.44 -1.12
C THR A 147 17.93 -9.75 -0.97
N ALA A 148 18.77 -9.88 0.05
CA ALA A 148 19.54 -11.08 0.34
C ALA A 148 18.97 -11.89 1.52
N GLN A 149 19.41 -13.15 1.65
CA GLN A 149 19.00 -14.03 2.74
C GLN A 149 19.33 -13.43 4.11
N SER A 150 18.37 -13.48 5.03
CA SER A 150 18.46 -12.95 6.40
C SER A 150 18.85 -11.47 6.47
N ALA A 151 18.71 -10.71 5.38
CA ALA A 151 19.02 -9.29 5.36
C ALA A 151 17.94 -8.49 6.10
N ILE A 152 18.35 -7.46 6.83
CA ILE A 152 17.46 -6.58 7.56
C ILE A 152 17.69 -5.15 7.09
N GLY A 153 16.66 -4.49 6.57
CA GLY A 153 16.67 -3.08 6.20
C GLY A 153 15.65 -2.28 6.99
N ILE A 154 16.05 -1.22 7.68
CA ILE A 154 15.13 -0.36 8.44
C ILE A 154 15.39 1.11 8.12
N GLY A 155 14.44 1.79 7.49
CA GLY A 155 14.55 3.18 7.07
C GLY A 155 14.15 3.39 5.61
N THR A 156 14.18 4.64 5.17
CA THR A 156 13.89 4.98 3.78
C THR A 156 15.07 4.60 2.89
N ASP A 157 14.81 3.83 1.83
CA ASP A 157 15.81 3.54 0.79
C ASP A 157 17.09 2.85 1.28
N VAL A 158 16.98 2.05 2.34
CA VAL A 158 18.06 1.14 2.77
C VAL A 158 18.33 0.09 1.68
N ALA A 159 19.59 -0.17 1.37
CA ALA A 159 20.03 -1.28 0.52
C ALA A 159 20.75 -2.34 1.38
N ALA A 160 20.00 -3.33 1.89
CA ALA A 160 20.54 -4.48 2.60
C ALA A 160 20.61 -5.68 1.63
N SER A 161 21.73 -5.78 0.92
CA SER A 161 21.91 -6.72 -0.21
C SER A 161 22.97 -7.79 0.03
N GLY A 162 23.68 -7.77 1.16
CA GLY A 162 24.56 -8.85 1.59
C GLY A 162 23.83 -9.92 2.41
N SER A 163 24.29 -11.17 2.36
CA SER A 163 23.69 -12.25 3.17
C SER A 163 23.89 -11.99 4.66
N GLY A 164 22.82 -11.96 5.45
CA GLY A 164 22.85 -11.60 6.87
C GLY A 164 23.21 -10.12 7.14
N ALA A 165 23.14 -9.27 6.11
CA ALA A 165 23.48 -7.87 6.24
C ALA A 165 22.39 -7.08 6.98
N ILE A 166 22.79 -6.12 7.80
CA ILE A 166 21.89 -5.23 8.55
C ILE A 166 22.13 -3.80 8.08
N GLY A 167 21.12 -3.14 7.56
CA GLY A 167 21.12 -1.73 7.17
C GLY A 167 20.05 -0.97 7.95
N ILE A 168 20.41 0.10 8.65
CA ILE A 168 19.47 0.92 9.43
C ILE A 168 19.77 2.40 9.21
N GLY A 169 18.82 3.17 8.69
CA GLY A 169 18.95 4.60 8.43
C GLY A 169 18.57 4.97 7.00
N VAL A 170 18.31 6.26 6.75
CA VAL A 170 17.99 6.73 5.38
C VAL A 170 19.20 6.50 4.47
N ASP A 171 18.98 5.85 3.32
CA ASP A 171 20.01 5.53 2.33
C ASP A 171 21.22 4.73 2.87
N ALA A 172 21.02 3.97 3.95
CA ALA A 172 22.06 3.07 4.47
C ALA A 172 22.32 1.91 3.49
N VAL A 173 23.59 1.57 3.25
CA VAL A 173 24.00 0.50 2.33
C VAL A 173 24.78 -0.56 3.10
N SER A 174 24.23 -1.77 3.16
CA SER A 174 24.82 -2.95 3.80
C SER A 174 24.92 -4.06 2.74
N SER A 175 25.97 -3.99 1.93
CA SER A 175 26.13 -4.83 0.73
C SER A 175 27.15 -5.95 0.91
N GLY A 176 28.01 -5.88 1.93
CA GLY A 176 28.90 -6.98 2.29
C GLY A 176 28.16 -8.11 3.00
N ASN A 177 28.62 -9.34 2.89
CA ASN A 177 28.06 -10.45 3.66
C ASN A 177 28.31 -10.25 5.15
N GLN A 178 27.29 -10.50 5.97
CA GLN A 178 27.29 -10.27 7.43
C GLN A 178 27.72 -8.84 7.82
N SER A 179 27.53 -7.87 6.92
CA SER A 179 27.88 -6.48 7.16
C SER A 179 26.80 -5.77 7.99
N THR A 180 27.18 -4.70 8.67
CA THR A 180 26.27 -3.89 9.48
C THR A 180 26.51 -2.41 9.20
N ALA A 181 25.52 -1.73 8.64
CA ALA A 181 25.53 -0.30 8.37
C ALA A 181 24.40 0.38 9.15
N VAL A 182 24.73 1.24 10.11
CA VAL A 182 23.75 1.92 10.97
C VAL A 182 24.04 3.42 10.98
N GLY A 183 23.13 4.21 10.43
CA GLY A 183 23.22 5.66 10.27
C GLY A 183 22.74 6.10 8.88
N ALA A 184 22.31 7.36 8.76
CA ALA A 184 21.99 7.91 7.45
C ALA A 184 23.23 7.87 6.55
N LEU A 185 23.09 7.36 5.32
CA LEU A 185 24.19 7.20 4.35
C LEU A 185 25.36 6.32 4.82
N ALA A 186 25.20 5.54 5.91
CA ALA A 186 26.23 4.60 6.36
C ALA A 186 26.44 3.50 5.32
N LYS A 187 27.69 3.08 5.11
CA LYS A 187 28.08 2.11 4.08
C LYS A 187 28.97 1.02 4.69
N ALA A 188 28.45 -0.20 4.73
CA ALA A 188 29.23 -1.39 5.04
C ALA A 188 29.26 -2.28 3.78
N THR A 189 30.25 -2.04 2.91
CA THR A 189 30.35 -2.73 1.62
C THR A 189 31.31 -3.90 1.64
N GLY A 190 32.22 -3.95 2.61
CA GLY A 190 33.09 -5.11 2.84
C GLY A 190 32.39 -6.21 3.62
N ASP A 191 32.73 -7.46 3.32
CA ASP A 191 32.27 -8.63 4.09
C ASP A 191 32.71 -8.51 5.55
N ASN A 192 31.80 -8.81 6.48
CA ASN A 192 31.96 -8.60 7.92
C ASN A 192 32.25 -7.13 8.31
N GLY A 193 32.01 -6.18 7.41
CA GLY A 193 32.24 -4.76 7.66
C GLY A 193 31.21 -4.17 8.62
N VAL A 194 31.65 -3.27 9.50
CA VAL A 194 30.79 -2.57 10.46
C VAL A 194 30.94 -1.06 10.29
N ALA A 195 29.90 -0.39 9.80
CA ALA A 195 29.83 1.06 9.69
C ALA A 195 28.74 1.61 10.61
N LEU A 196 29.12 2.32 11.67
CA LEU A 196 28.20 2.91 12.64
C LEU A 196 28.41 4.42 12.71
N GLY A 197 27.41 5.18 12.26
CA GLY A 197 27.43 6.64 12.21
C GLY A 197 26.98 7.17 10.84
N ALA A 198 26.48 8.41 10.82
CA ALA A 198 26.08 9.04 9.56
C ALA A 198 27.28 9.13 8.59
N SER A 199 27.11 8.63 7.37
CA SER A 199 28.18 8.56 6.36
C SER A 199 29.42 7.74 6.76
N ALA A 200 29.36 6.90 7.80
CA ALA A 200 30.45 5.97 8.12
C ALA A 200 30.64 4.98 6.96
N ASN A 201 31.88 4.58 6.67
CA ASN A 201 32.22 3.75 5.50
C ASN A 201 33.21 2.64 5.85
N ALA A 202 32.72 1.41 6.01
CA ALA A 202 33.52 0.20 6.13
C ALA A 202 33.60 -0.50 4.76
N ALA A 203 34.60 -0.12 3.97
CA ALA A 203 34.68 -0.47 2.55
C ALA A 203 35.35 -1.84 2.28
N ALA A 204 36.24 -2.26 3.17
CA ALA A 204 37.03 -3.49 3.03
C ALA A 204 36.54 -4.61 3.96
N SER A 205 36.95 -5.85 3.68
CA SER A 205 36.55 -7.01 4.48
C SER A 205 37.07 -6.89 5.93
N GLY A 206 36.19 -7.13 6.90
CA GLY A 206 36.49 -6.99 8.33
C GLY A 206 36.74 -5.55 8.79
N ALA A 207 36.55 -4.55 7.93
CA ALA A 207 36.76 -3.16 8.29
C ALA A 207 35.70 -2.67 9.28
N VAL A 208 36.13 -1.82 10.21
CA VAL A 208 35.26 -1.24 11.24
C VAL A 208 35.39 0.28 11.18
N ALA A 209 34.28 0.98 10.99
CA ALA A 209 34.18 2.43 10.93
C ALA A 209 33.13 2.90 11.95
N LEU A 210 33.56 3.44 13.08
CA LEU A 210 32.71 3.87 14.19
C LEU A 210 32.81 5.39 14.35
N GLY A 211 31.80 6.12 13.92
CA GLY A 211 31.72 7.58 13.98
C GLY A 211 31.19 8.18 12.68
N GLY A 212 30.59 9.37 12.76
CA GLY A 212 30.12 10.07 11.57
C GLY A 212 31.27 10.36 10.60
N GLY A 213 31.17 9.89 9.35
CA GLY A 213 32.23 10.01 8.35
C GLY A 213 33.49 9.18 8.60
N ALA A 214 33.51 8.27 9.59
CA ALA A 214 34.63 7.37 9.80
C ALA A 214 34.83 6.45 8.59
N THR A 215 36.08 6.12 8.22
CA THR A 215 36.39 5.32 7.02
C THR A 215 37.37 4.19 7.34
N GLY A 216 36.92 2.94 7.21
CA GLY A 216 37.75 1.74 7.25
C GLY A 216 37.96 1.22 5.83
N SER A 217 39.09 1.57 5.21
CA SER A 217 39.38 1.22 3.80
C SER A 217 40.29 0.01 3.63
N GLN A 218 40.87 -0.49 4.72
CA GLN A 218 41.78 -1.64 4.70
C GLN A 218 41.13 -2.88 5.29
N THR A 219 41.59 -4.05 4.83
CA THR A 219 41.17 -5.34 5.40
C THR A 219 41.48 -5.37 6.89
N ASN A 220 40.46 -5.61 7.72
CA ASN A 220 40.53 -5.52 9.18
C ASN A 220 40.93 -4.13 9.73
N GLY A 221 40.84 -3.07 8.93
CA GLY A 221 41.15 -1.71 9.35
C GLY A 221 40.09 -1.17 10.31
N ILE A 222 40.51 -0.59 11.44
CA ILE A 222 39.61 -0.07 12.49
C ILE A 222 39.76 1.45 12.60
N ALA A 223 38.73 2.19 12.22
CA ALA A 223 38.62 3.64 12.37
C ALA A 223 37.56 3.97 13.42
N VAL A 224 37.96 4.66 14.49
CA VAL A 224 37.06 5.06 15.60
C VAL A 224 37.17 6.56 15.84
N GLY A 225 36.03 7.25 15.81
CA GLY A 225 35.91 8.69 15.92
C GLY A 225 35.30 9.32 14.66
N ALA A 226 34.68 10.51 14.81
CA ALA A 226 34.13 11.24 13.68
C ALA A 226 35.25 11.65 12.70
N GLY A 227 35.10 11.30 11.43
CA GLY A 227 36.11 11.53 10.39
C GLY A 227 37.40 10.72 10.52
N ALA A 228 37.48 9.75 11.45
CA ALA A 228 38.65 8.87 11.58
C ALA A 228 38.86 8.04 10.30
N SER A 229 40.11 7.73 9.96
CA SER A 229 40.44 6.95 8.77
C SER A 229 41.50 5.89 9.07
N ALA A 230 41.19 4.64 8.75
CA ALA A 230 42.12 3.50 8.84
C ALA A 230 42.59 3.14 7.43
N THR A 231 43.77 3.63 7.07
CA THR A 231 44.38 3.50 5.74
C THR A 231 45.62 2.61 5.70
N GLY A 232 46.09 2.12 6.85
CA GLY A 232 47.30 1.29 6.98
C GLY A 232 47.01 -0.15 7.32
#